data_AF-A0ABD3Y3K6-F1
#
_entry.id   AF-A0ABD3Y3K6-F1
#
_cell.length_a   1.000
_cell.length_b   1.000
_cell.length_c   1.000
_cell.angle_alpha   90.00
_cell.angle_beta   90.00
_cell.angle_gamma   90.00
#
_symmetry.space_group_name_H-M   'P 1'
#
loop_
_entity.id
_entity.type
_entity.pdbx_description
1 polymer ?
#
loop_
_entity_poly.entity_id
_entity_poly.type
_entity_poly.pdbx_seq_one_letter_code
_entity_poly.pdbx_strand_id
1 'polypeptide(L)'
;MRKLALLGATALALGGAAAAQVPAETGASAVLRGLDKVNGHHTDVEVQIGGSAEIYGLIVTLTECRYPAANPTGDAYAYLTIRDPLKGEVF
;
A
#
# COMPACT_ATOMS: atom_id res chain seq x y z
N MET A 1 -41.18 -47.93 18.45
CA MET A 1 -40.39 -48.65 17.41
C MET A 1 -40.98 -48.23 16.06
N ARG A 2 -40.34 -47.54 15.13
CA ARG A 2 -38.97 -47.56 14.60
C ARG A 2 -38.50 -46.14 14.30
N LYS A 3 -37.22 -45.92 14.59
CA LYS A 3 -36.43 -44.73 14.28
C LYS A 3 -36.39 -44.55 12.76
N LEU A 4 -36.53 -43.32 12.26
CA LEU A 4 -35.85 -42.90 11.03
C LEU A 4 -35.49 -41.41 11.19
N ALA A 5 -34.25 -41.19 11.60
CA ALA A 5 -33.60 -39.90 11.54
C ALA A 5 -33.28 -39.60 10.07
N LEU A 6 -33.65 -38.42 9.58
CA LEU A 6 -33.01 -37.82 8.42
C LEU A 6 -32.33 -36.53 8.85
N LEU A 7 -31.01 -36.63 9.00
CA LEU A 7 -30.09 -35.50 8.98
C LEU A 7 -30.14 -34.87 7.58
N GLY A 8 -30.67 -33.66 7.48
CA GLY A 8 -30.57 -32.82 6.28
C GLY A 8 -29.53 -31.73 6.51
N ALA A 9 -28.35 -31.91 5.93
CA ALA A 9 -27.16 -31.08 6.11
C ALA A 9 -27.41 -29.60 5.78
N THR A 10 -27.21 -28.72 6.75
CA THR A 10 -27.09 -27.27 6.54
C THR A 10 -25.72 -27.02 5.92
N ALA A 11 -25.67 -26.91 4.58
CA ALA A 11 -24.45 -26.53 3.88
C ALA A 11 -24.14 -25.05 4.16
N LEU A 12 -23.26 -24.80 5.13
CA LEU A 12 -22.63 -23.51 5.35
C LEU A 12 -21.73 -23.22 4.14
N ALA A 13 -22.24 -22.47 3.17
CA ALA A 13 -21.44 -21.95 2.08
C ALA A 13 -20.55 -20.82 2.61
N LEU A 14 -19.39 -21.17 3.19
CA LEU A 14 -18.25 -20.25 3.33
C LEU A 14 -17.55 -20.08 1.96
N GLY A 15 -18.32 -19.69 0.94
CA GLY A 15 -17.79 -19.29 -0.35
C GLY A 15 -17.06 -17.96 -0.19
N GLY A 16 -15.75 -18.04 -0.01
CA GLY A 16 -14.89 -16.88 0.17
C GLY A 16 -14.98 -15.90 -1.00
N ALA A 17 -15.04 -14.62 -0.68
CA ALA A 17 -14.77 -13.57 -1.64
C ALA A 17 -13.30 -13.65 -2.05
N ALA A 18 -12.99 -14.45 -3.06
CA ALA A 18 -11.76 -14.31 -3.84
C ALA A 18 -11.92 -13.06 -4.72
N ALA A 19 -11.90 -11.88 -4.11
CA ALA A 19 -11.82 -10.64 -4.86
C ALA A 19 -10.49 -10.63 -5.63
N ALA A 20 -10.56 -10.38 -6.93
CA ALA A 20 -9.46 -10.33 -7.89
C ALA A 20 -8.19 -9.70 -7.32
N GLN A 21 -7.23 -10.52 -6.89
CA GLN A 21 -5.91 -10.06 -6.50
C GLN A 21 -5.12 -9.76 -7.78
N VAL A 22 -4.87 -8.49 -8.06
CA VAL A 22 -4.03 -8.09 -9.19
C VAL A 22 -2.57 -8.41 -8.81
N PRO A 23 -1.84 -9.24 -9.59
CA PRO A 23 -0.43 -9.49 -9.33
C PRO A 23 0.35 -8.19 -9.37
N ALA A 24 1.12 -7.92 -8.33
CA ALA A 24 1.97 -6.74 -8.22
C ALA A 24 3.43 -7.14 -8.12
N GLU A 25 4.30 -6.35 -8.74
CA GLU A 25 5.76 -6.48 -8.69
C GLU A 25 6.35 -5.37 -7.85
N THR A 26 7.48 -5.66 -7.20
CA THR A 26 8.22 -4.69 -6.39
C THR A 26 9.11 -3.83 -7.29
N GLY A 27 9.04 -2.51 -7.14
CA GLY A 27 9.93 -1.56 -7.80
C GLY A 27 11.31 -1.46 -7.12
N ALA A 28 12.22 -0.68 -7.70
CA ALA A 28 13.52 -0.38 -7.06
C ALA A 28 13.51 0.97 -6.32
N SER A 29 12.78 1.94 -6.86
CA SER A 29 12.67 3.30 -6.34
C SER A 29 11.26 3.87 -6.58
N ALA A 30 10.98 5.01 -5.96
CA ALA A 30 9.82 5.83 -6.26
C ALA A 30 10.26 7.29 -6.40
N VAL A 31 9.66 8.00 -7.37
CA VAL A 31 9.78 9.46 -7.45
C VAL A 31 8.65 10.06 -6.63
N LEU A 32 9.00 10.74 -5.54
CA LEU A 32 8.06 11.37 -4.62
C LEU A 32 8.00 12.86 -4.89
N ARG A 33 6.78 13.40 -5.00
CA ARG A 33 6.56 14.84 -5.15
C ARG A 33 6.12 15.47 -3.83
N GLY A 34 6.98 16.29 -3.25
CA GLY A 34 6.61 17.19 -2.17
C GLY A 34 5.81 18.36 -2.72
N LEU A 35 4.71 18.73 -2.06
CA LEU A 35 3.91 19.91 -2.40
C LEU A 35 3.88 20.90 -1.23
N ASP A 36 4.33 22.14 -1.48
CA ASP A 36 4.07 23.25 -0.59
C ASP A 36 2.70 23.86 -0.92
N LYS A 37 1.75 23.62 -0.01
CA LYS A 37 0.36 24.06 -0.16
C LYS A 37 0.20 25.58 -0.17
N VAL A 38 1.13 26.34 0.41
CA VAL A 38 1.00 27.79 0.59
C VAL A 38 1.44 28.54 -0.67
N ASN A 39 2.60 28.17 -1.23
CA ASN A 39 3.17 28.85 -2.40
C ASN A 39 2.98 28.08 -3.72
N GLY A 40 2.47 26.84 -3.67
CA GLY A 40 2.27 25.99 -4.85
C GLY A 40 3.55 25.41 -5.45
N HIS A 41 4.69 25.55 -4.77
CA HIS A 41 5.96 24.98 -5.19
C HIS A 41 5.95 23.46 -4.99
N HIS A 42 6.67 22.75 -5.84
CA HIS A 42 6.85 21.32 -5.72
C HIS A 42 8.30 20.92 -5.97
N THR A 43 8.71 19.84 -5.33
CA THR A 43 10.02 19.23 -5.53
C THR A 43 9.83 17.74 -5.74
N ASP A 44 10.57 17.19 -6.69
CA ASP A 44 10.58 15.75 -6.98
C ASP A 44 11.88 15.16 -6.46
N VAL A 45 11.76 14.08 -5.70
CA VAL A 45 12.90 13.37 -5.13
C VAL A 45 12.76 11.89 -5.43
N GLU A 46 13.78 11.31 -6.04
CA GLU A 46 13.85 9.86 -6.20
C GLU A 46 14.37 9.22 -4.90
N VAL A 47 13.62 8.25 -4.39
CA VAL A 47 13.96 7.51 -3.17
C VAL A 47 14.02 6.03 -3.50
N GLN A 48 15.14 5.40 -3.18
CA GLN A 48 15.29 3.94 -3.31
C GLN A 48 14.49 3.24 -2.21
N ILE A 49 14.00 2.03 -2.47
CA ILE A 49 13.37 1.22 -1.41
C ILE A 49 14.36 1.00 -0.26
N GLY A 50 13.88 1.18 0.97
CA GLY A 50 14.66 1.18 2.21
C GLY A 50 15.36 2.51 2.50
N GLY A 51 15.33 3.46 1.57
CA GLY A 51 15.92 4.78 1.69
C GLY A 51 14.99 5.81 2.33
N SER A 52 15.58 6.94 2.72
CA SER A 52 14.86 8.12 3.20
C SER A 52 15.33 9.36 2.46
N ALA A 53 14.42 10.33 2.31
CA ALA A 53 14.72 11.67 1.84
C ALA A 53 14.10 12.71 2.78
N GLU A 54 14.69 13.90 2.81
CA GLU A 54 14.11 15.06 3.49
C GLU A 54 13.33 15.91 2.49
N ILE A 55 12.05 16.15 2.77
CA ILE A 55 11.14 16.91 1.93
C ILE A 55 10.42 17.93 2.82
N TYR A 56 10.71 19.22 2.62
CA TYR A 56 10.15 20.34 3.41
C TYR A 56 10.24 20.14 4.93
N GLY A 57 11.37 19.61 5.42
CA GLY A 57 11.63 19.36 6.85
C GLY A 57 11.03 18.07 7.40
N LEU A 58 10.35 17.27 6.58
CA LEU A 58 9.87 15.94 6.94
C LEU A 58 10.85 14.87 6.42
N ILE A 59 11.10 13.85 7.23
CA ILE A 59 11.84 12.68 6.78
C ILE A 59 10.85 11.66 6.24
N VAL A 60 10.92 11.40 4.94
CA VAL A 60 10.06 10.47 4.21
C VAL A 60 10.86 9.21 3.89
N THR A 61 10.42 8.08 4.41
CA THR A 61 11.08 6.77 4.22
C THR A 61 10.23 5.89 3.32
N LEU A 62 10.82 5.35 2.25
CA LEU A 62 10.16 4.41 1.35
C LEU A 62 10.47 2.98 1.80
N THR A 63 9.47 2.26 2.30
CA THR A 63 9.67 0.87 2.75
C THR A 63 9.37 -0.13 1.65
N GLU A 64 8.38 0.15 0.82
CA GLU A 64 7.96 -0.72 -0.27
C GLU A 64 7.40 0.15 -1.40
N CYS A 65 7.65 -0.23 -2.65
CA CYS A 65 7.02 0.33 -3.82
C CYS A 65 6.59 -0.85 -4.71
N ARG A 66 5.32 -0.88 -5.13
CA ARG A 66 4.79 -1.94 -5.99
C ARG A 66 3.87 -1.40 -7.07
N TYR A 67 3.90 -2.05 -8.23
CA TYR A 67 3.08 -1.70 -9.39
C TYR A 67 2.41 -2.97 -9.96
N PRO A 68 1.29 -2.84 -10.70
CA PRO A 68 0.64 -3.99 -11.33
C PRO A 68 1.53 -4.63 -12.38
N ALA A 69 1.83 -5.93 -12.26
CA ALA A 69 2.73 -6.64 -13.17
C ALA A 69 2.23 -6.58 -14.63
N ALA A 70 0.92 -6.74 -14.82
CA ALA A 70 0.27 -6.70 -16.12
C ALA A 70 0.10 -5.27 -16.70
N ASN A 71 0.31 -4.23 -15.89
CA ASN A 71 0.25 -2.83 -16.32
C ASN A 71 1.22 -1.98 -15.49
N PRO A 72 2.53 -1.97 -15.84
CA PRO A 72 3.55 -1.26 -15.07
C PRO A 72 3.36 0.26 -15.02
N THR A 73 2.57 0.83 -15.93
CA THR A 73 2.22 2.26 -15.96
C THR A 73 0.89 2.58 -15.27
N GLY A 74 0.23 1.57 -14.69
CA GLY A 74 -1.02 1.75 -13.94
C GLY A 74 -0.80 2.30 -12.53
N ASP A 75 -1.86 2.27 -11.73
CA ASP A 75 -1.81 2.75 -10.35
C ASP A 75 -0.85 1.91 -9.50
N ALA A 76 0.21 2.56 -9.03
CA ALA A 76 1.19 1.98 -8.12
C ALA A 76 0.88 2.34 -6.67
N TYR A 77 1.42 1.55 -5.75
CA TYR A 77 1.31 1.76 -4.31
C TYR A 77 2.69 1.85 -3.69
N ALA A 78 2.89 2.82 -2.81
CA ALA A 78 4.10 2.97 -2.01
C ALA A 78 3.74 2.91 -0.52
N TYR A 79 4.52 2.18 0.25
CA TYR A 79 4.48 2.24 1.70
C TYR A 79 5.49 3.28 2.17
N LEU A 80 4.98 4.40 2.69
CA LEU A 80 5.76 5.50 3.19
C LEU A 80 5.62 5.61 4.71
N THR A 81 6.72 5.96 5.37
CA THR A 81 6.70 6.44 6.76
C THR A 81 7.21 7.86 6.75
N ILE A 82 6.39 8.79 7.23
CA ILE A 82 6.73 10.22 7.26
C ILE A 82 6.88 10.64 8.71
N ARG A 83 7.98 11.30 9.05
CA ARG A 83 8.22 11.77 10.42
C ARG A 83 8.71 13.22 10.47
N ASP A 84 8.23 13.94 11.47
CA ASP A 84 8.77 15.26 11.85
C ASP A 84 9.96 15.05 12.80
N PRO A 85 11.20 15.35 12.40
CA PRO A 85 12.38 15.15 13.24
C PRO A 85 12.42 16.06 14.47
N LEU A 86 11.66 17.16 14.49
CA LEU A 86 11.64 18.12 15.60
C LEU A 86 10.55 17.79 16.63
N LYS A 87 9.43 17.21 16.19
CA LYS A 87 8.29 16.88 17.07
C LYS A 87 8.17 15.40 17.40
N GLY A 88 8.87 14.53 16.68
CA GLY A 88 8.78 13.07 16.83
C GLY A 88 7.44 12.49 16.37
N GLU A 89 6.61 13.28 15.68
CA GLU A 89 5.34 12.83 15.11
C GLU A 89 5.60 11.92 13.90
N VAL A 90 4.83 10.84 13.77
CA VAL A 90 4.87 9.90 12.65
C VAL A 90 3.49 9.86 12.02
N PHE A 91 3.44 10.01 10.69
CA PHE A 91 2.23 10.01 9.87
C PHE A 91 2.15 8.73 9.03
#